data_AF-A0A0M8T4F3-F1
#
_entry.id   AF-A0A0M8T4F3-F1
#
_cell.length_a   1.000
_cell.length_b   1.000
_cell.length_c   1.000
_cell.angle_alpha   90.00
_cell.angle_beta   90.00
_cell.angle_gamma   90.00
#
_symmetry.space_group_name_H-M   'P 1'
#
loop_
_entity.id
_entity.type
_entity.pdbx_description
1 polymer ?
#
loop_
_entity_poly.entity_id
_entity_poly.type
_entity_poly.pdbx_seq_one_letter_code
_entity_poly.pdbx_strand_id
1 'polypeptide(L)'
;MRAAARPDLTALRDRVDRLARQRGQDPADVLSVERLSHLSGVDPELIPRVLAGEAPEVPLTRRVHRRFLRLRETRRDKHGREWSLAAVADDFGAPGASLGPLNAGTGLPGLGHAAGIQRFFGVFAGFLLADNKSAVERALAGAPAGRGAPDDLDRLSFLTGITPEAIRLTLDGRPARLPLRQQVRERFEHLRRTRPREDGRPYSLTAIARSFDASGQSLTRLAQGEGLPSLAAAAGIQRFYGVEGGFLLADDTEALAAALAGIEHELGSAAHEAENPMLAVLRAHDVRSIVTRAGLLSPAGWKSLADHLDDLLAREGRLDVRPTGDPGPAGRGPVRGPEGGAP
;
A
#
# COMPACT_ATOMS: atom_id res chain seq x y z
N MET A 1 18.47 18.49 -31.36
CA MET A 1 17.60 17.61 -30.56
C MET A 1 18.10 16.18 -30.67
N ARG A 2 18.78 15.67 -29.63
CA ARG A 2 19.08 14.24 -29.52
C ARG A 2 18.06 13.63 -28.56
N ALA A 3 17.34 12.61 -29.01
CA ALA A 3 16.40 11.86 -28.20
C ALA A 3 17.07 11.40 -26.91
N ALA A 4 16.37 11.52 -25.77
CA ALA A 4 16.83 11.01 -24.49
C ALA A 4 17.18 9.52 -24.66
N ALA A 5 18.45 9.16 -24.44
CA ALA A 5 18.88 7.77 -24.52
C ALA A 5 18.13 7.00 -23.44
N ARG A 6 17.24 6.09 -23.89
CA ARG A 6 16.56 5.14 -23.01
C ARG A 6 17.63 4.35 -22.23
N PRO A 7 17.40 4.04 -20.95
CA PRO A 7 18.35 3.26 -20.18
C PRO A 7 18.62 1.93 -20.88
N ASP A 8 19.90 1.58 -20.92
CA ASP A 8 20.39 0.36 -21.54
C ASP A 8 20.08 -0.81 -20.62
N LEU A 9 18.94 -1.44 -20.90
CA LEU A 9 18.43 -2.59 -20.14
C LEU A 9 19.34 -3.81 -20.27
N THR A 10 20.20 -3.84 -21.30
CA THR A 10 21.29 -4.81 -21.44
C THR A 10 22.29 -4.66 -20.30
N ALA A 11 22.70 -3.43 -19.99
CA ALA A 11 23.61 -3.13 -18.88
C ALA A 11 22.97 -3.42 -17.50
N LEU A 12 21.64 -3.27 -17.37
CA LEU A 12 20.88 -3.66 -16.17
C LEU A 12 20.87 -5.19 -16.03
N ARG A 13 20.61 -5.92 -17.12
CA ARG A 13 20.62 -7.39 -17.17
C ARG A 13 22.00 -7.96 -16.81
N ASP A 14 23.07 -7.40 -17.37
CA ASP A 14 24.45 -7.80 -17.07
C ASP A 14 24.87 -7.52 -15.62
N ARG A 15 24.20 -6.57 -14.96
CA ARG A 15 24.41 -6.28 -13.53
C ARG A 15 23.67 -7.28 -12.66
N VAL A 16 22.44 -7.66 -13.02
CA VAL A 16 21.67 -8.70 -12.31
C VAL A 16 22.32 -10.09 -12.47
N ASP A 17 22.80 -10.43 -13.67
CA ASP A 17 23.51 -11.69 -13.93
C ASP A 17 24.77 -11.83 -13.07
N ARG A 18 25.55 -10.75 -12.93
CA ARG A 18 26.73 -10.74 -12.05
C ARG A 18 26.36 -10.91 -10.58
N LEU A 19 25.30 -10.25 -10.12
CA LEU A 19 24.84 -10.31 -8.73
C LEU A 19 24.24 -11.66 -8.35
N ALA A 20 23.48 -12.30 -9.24
CA ALA A 20 22.93 -13.63 -9.04
C ALA A 20 24.04 -14.69 -8.96
N ARG A 21 25.03 -14.64 -9.86
CA ARG A 21 26.21 -15.53 -9.84
C ARG A 21 27.03 -15.38 -8.56
N GLN A 22 27.21 -14.15 -8.06
CA GLN A 22 27.93 -13.89 -6.80
C GLN A 22 27.22 -14.46 -5.56
N ARG A 23 25.91 -14.74 -5.64
CA ARG A 23 25.10 -15.27 -4.55
C ARG A 23 24.75 -16.76 -4.68
N GLY A 24 25.33 -17.45 -5.66
CA GLY A 24 25.05 -18.86 -5.92
C GLY A 24 23.62 -19.13 -6.40
N GLN A 25 22.93 -18.11 -6.88
CA GLN A 25 21.62 -18.24 -7.52
C GLN A 25 21.81 -18.34 -9.02
N ASP A 26 21.05 -19.20 -9.69
CA ASP A 26 21.02 -19.21 -11.15
C ASP A 26 20.36 -17.91 -11.63
N PRO A 27 21.07 -17.05 -12.40
CA PRO A 27 20.47 -15.87 -12.99
C PRO A 27 19.23 -16.18 -13.85
N ALA A 28 19.15 -17.37 -14.44
CA ALA A 28 17.99 -17.83 -15.19
C ALA A 28 16.73 -17.93 -14.32
N ASP A 29 16.86 -18.30 -13.05
CA ASP A 29 15.73 -18.37 -12.11
C ASP A 29 15.28 -16.98 -11.65
N VAL A 30 16.24 -16.07 -11.46
CA VAL A 30 16.00 -14.68 -11.02
C VAL A 30 15.36 -13.83 -12.13
N LEU A 31 15.79 -14.04 -13.37
CA LEU A 31 15.31 -13.35 -14.57
C LEU A 31 14.22 -14.14 -15.32
N SER A 32 13.74 -15.26 -14.76
CA SER A 32 12.71 -16.07 -15.42
C SER A 32 11.51 -15.21 -15.76
N VAL A 33 11.02 -15.40 -16.99
CA VAL A 33 9.89 -14.66 -17.55
C VAL A 33 8.65 -14.86 -16.67
N GLU A 34 8.49 -16.07 -16.14
CA GLU A 34 7.41 -16.49 -15.27
C GLU A 34 7.46 -15.73 -13.94
N ARG A 35 8.63 -15.64 -13.30
CA ARG A 35 8.82 -14.91 -12.05
C ARG A 35 8.59 -13.42 -12.23
N LEU A 36 9.19 -12.82 -13.27
CA LEU A 36 9.03 -11.40 -13.55
C LEU A 36 7.58 -11.06 -13.90
N SER A 37 6.90 -11.90 -14.67
CA SER A 37 5.46 -11.78 -14.93
C SER A 37 4.64 -11.86 -13.64
N HIS A 38 4.96 -12.81 -12.78
CA HIS A 38 4.27 -13.03 -11.51
C HIS A 38 4.43 -11.85 -10.53
N LEU A 39 5.60 -11.23 -10.49
CA LEU A 39 5.91 -10.13 -9.58
C LEU A 39 5.50 -8.74 -10.11
N SER A 40 5.52 -8.55 -11.43
CA SER A 40 5.18 -7.27 -12.08
C SER A 40 3.74 -7.20 -12.61
N GLY A 41 3.09 -8.34 -12.77
CA GLY A 41 1.82 -8.47 -13.49
C GLY A 41 1.93 -8.27 -15.00
N VAL A 42 3.13 -8.04 -15.54
CA VAL A 42 3.33 -7.90 -16.99
C VAL A 42 3.19 -9.25 -17.67
N ASP A 43 2.57 -9.24 -18.84
CA ASP A 43 2.37 -10.42 -19.69
C ASP A 43 3.73 -11.10 -19.98
N PRO A 44 3.86 -12.42 -19.78
CA PRO A 44 5.09 -13.17 -20.07
C PRO A 44 5.68 -12.85 -21.44
N GLU A 45 4.84 -12.74 -22.48
CA GLU A 45 5.27 -12.46 -23.85
C GLU A 45 5.88 -11.06 -24.00
N LEU A 46 5.51 -10.12 -23.13
CA LEU A 46 6.02 -8.76 -23.13
C LEU A 46 7.31 -8.61 -22.30
N ILE A 47 7.60 -9.52 -21.35
CA ILE A 47 8.77 -9.40 -20.49
C ILE A 47 10.08 -9.28 -21.28
N PRO A 48 10.40 -10.14 -22.27
CA PRO A 48 11.64 -10.00 -23.05
C PRO A 48 11.72 -8.67 -23.79
N ARG A 49 10.59 -8.18 -24.32
CA ARG A 49 10.51 -6.90 -25.05
C ARG A 49 10.66 -5.71 -24.11
N VAL A 50 10.15 -5.80 -22.88
CA VAL A 50 10.33 -4.79 -21.83
C VAL A 50 11.79 -4.75 -21.41
N LEU A 51 12.43 -5.90 -21.22
CA LEU A 51 13.86 -6.01 -20.91
C LEU A 51 14.77 -5.61 -22.08
N ALA A 52 14.28 -5.62 -23.32
CA ALA A 52 15.01 -5.10 -24.48
C ALA A 52 14.79 -3.59 -24.70
N GLY A 53 13.83 -2.97 -24.00
CA GLY A 53 13.47 -1.55 -24.20
C GLY A 53 12.61 -1.29 -25.43
N GLU A 54 12.03 -2.36 -25.98
CA GLU A 54 11.27 -2.42 -27.23
C GLU A 54 9.77 -2.65 -27.00
N ALA A 55 9.34 -2.72 -25.74
CA ALA A 55 7.94 -2.97 -25.42
C ALA A 55 7.05 -1.79 -25.90
N PRO A 56 5.96 -2.09 -26.62
CA PRO A 56 5.01 -1.07 -27.03
C PRO A 56 4.27 -0.48 -25.83
N GLU A 57 3.86 0.78 -25.93
CA GLU A 57 3.00 1.39 -24.93
C GLU A 57 1.59 0.78 -25.04
N VAL A 58 1.12 0.20 -23.94
CA VAL A 58 -0.22 -0.38 -23.84
C VAL A 58 -1.12 0.61 -23.08
N PRO A 59 -2.33 0.91 -23.58
CA PRO A 59 -3.27 1.80 -22.89
C PRO A 59 -3.50 1.38 -21.44
N LEU A 60 -3.60 2.36 -20.53
CA LEU A 60 -3.73 2.14 -19.09
C LEU A 60 -4.88 1.18 -18.74
N THR A 61 -6.05 1.37 -19.34
CA THR A 61 -7.24 0.50 -19.18
C THR A 61 -6.91 -0.96 -19.43
N ARG A 62 -6.23 -1.24 -20.56
CA ARG A 62 -5.85 -2.60 -20.96
C ARG A 62 -4.77 -3.18 -20.05
N ARG A 63 -3.80 -2.38 -19.57
CA ARG A 63 -2.78 -2.83 -18.61
C ARG A 63 -3.40 -3.19 -17.27
N VAL A 64 -4.19 -2.29 -16.70
CA VAL A 64 -4.83 -2.45 -15.38
C VAL A 64 -5.75 -3.68 -15.40
N HIS A 65 -6.54 -3.83 -16.46
CA HIS A 65 -7.39 -5.01 -16.68
C HIS A 65 -6.56 -6.31 -16.74
N ARG A 66 -5.52 -6.36 -17.59
CA ARG A 66 -4.66 -7.56 -17.71
C ARG A 66 -3.95 -7.92 -16.41
N ARG A 67 -3.43 -6.92 -15.69
CA ARG A 67 -2.78 -7.14 -14.37
C ARG A 67 -3.76 -7.65 -13.33
N PHE A 68 -4.99 -7.14 -13.32
CA PHE A 68 -6.03 -7.63 -12.44
C PHE A 68 -6.40 -9.09 -12.74
N LEU A 69 -6.56 -9.47 -14.01
CA LEU A 69 -6.77 -10.87 -14.40
C LEU A 69 -5.59 -11.75 -14.00
N ARG A 70 -4.35 -11.28 -14.19
CA ARG A 70 -3.13 -12.02 -13.82
C ARG A 70 -3.03 -12.26 -12.31
N LEU A 71 -3.42 -11.28 -11.48
CA LEU A 71 -3.49 -11.46 -10.03
C LEU A 71 -4.47 -12.57 -9.66
N ARG A 72 -5.67 -12.54 -10.23
CA ARG A 72 -6.70 -13.57 -10.02
C ARG A 72 -6.23 -14.93 -10.51
N GLU A 73 -5.50 -14.98 -11.63
CA GLU A 73 -4.97 -16.22 -12.20
C GLU A 73 -3.84 -16.84 -11.37
N THR A 74 -2.94 -16.02 -10.83
CA THR A 74 -1.70 -16.49 -10.21
C THR A 74 -1.77 -16.58 -8.68
N ARG A 75 -2.69 -15.84 -8.05
CA ARG A 75 -2.87 -15.80 -6.59
C ARG A 75 -4.22 -16.41 -6.25
N ARG A 76 -4.23 -17.73 -6.20
CA ARG A 76 -5.44 -18.53 -5.93
C ARG A 76 -5.77 -18.56 -4.44
N ASP A 77 -7.02 -18.92 -4.13
CA ASP A 77 -7.44 -19.20 -2.77
C ASP A 77 -6.73 -20.45 -2.20
N LYS A 78 -6.95 -20.75 -0.92
CA LYS A 78 -6.39 -21.93 -0.24
C LYS A 78 -6.76 -23.28 -0.86
N HIS A 79 -7.73 -23.29 -1.79
CA HIS A 79 -8.18 -24.46 -2.53
C HIS A 79 -7.73 -24.46 -4.01
N GLY A 80 -6.87 -23.51 -4.40
CA GLY A 80 -6.39 -23.38 -5.78
C GLY A 80 -7.40 -22.74 -6.73
N ARG A 81 -8.51 -22.19 -6.24
CA ARG A 81 -9.54 -21.55 -7.05
C ARG A 81 -9.28 -20.05 -7.21
N GLU A 82 -9.87 -19.49 -8.25
CA GLU A 82 -9.84 -18.04 -8.47
C GLU A 82 -10.67 -17.31 -7.41
N TRP A 83 -10.15 -16.18 -6.90
CA TRP A 83 -10.96 -15.33 -6.02
C TRP A 83 -12.14 -14.73 -6.79
N SER A 84 -13.32 -14.77 -6.15
CA SER A 84 -14.52 -14.12 -6.68
C SER A 84 -14.37 -12.60 -6.54
N LEU A 85 -15.01 -11.85 -7.45
CA LEU A 85 -14.97 -10.38 -7.40
C LEU A 85 -15.59 -9.84 -6.11
N ALA A 86 -16.63 -10.51 -5.60
CA ALA A 86 -17.24 -10.19 -4.32
C ALA A 86 -16.22 -10.35 -3.18
N ALA A 87 -15.54 -11.49 -3.08
CA ALA A 87 -14.56 -11.73 -2.02
C ALA A 87 -13.39 -10.72 -2.05
N VAL A 88 -12.94 -10.32 -3.24
CA VAL A 88 -11.91 -9.28 -3.38
C VAL A 88 -12.44 -7.92 -2.94
N ALA A 89 -13.65 -7.54 -3.34
CA ALA A 89 -14.25 -6.25 -3.02
C ALA A 89 -14.61 -6.09 -1.53
N ASP A 90 -15.10 -7.18 -0.92
CA ASP A 90 -15.49 -7.24 0.49
C ASP A 90 -14.30 -6.93 1.42
N ASP A 91 -13.06 -7.33 1.04
CA ASP A 91 -11.84 -7.06 1.82
C ASP A 91 -11.56 -5.56 2.03
N PHE A 92 -12.02 -4.71 1.12
CA PHE A 92 -11.86 -3.26 1.22
C PHE A 92 -13.19 -2.52 1.28
N GLY A 93 -14.26 -3.21 1.69
CA GLY A 93 -15.57 -2.60 1.96
C GLY A 93 -16.26 -2.03 0.72
N ALA A 94 -15.99 -2.58 -0.46
CA ALA A 94 -16.62 -2.16 -1.70
C ALA A 94 -17.72 -3.15 -2.13
N PRO A 95 -18.78 -2.70 -2.83
CA PRO A 95 -19.80 -3.60 -3.34
C PRO A 95 -19.18 -4.63 -4.31
N GLY A 96 -19.57 -5.90 -4.25
CA GLY A 96 -19.02 -6.95 -5.13
C GLY A 96 -19.14 -6.65 -6.63
N ALA A 97 -20.14 -5.88 -7.05
CA ALA A 97 -20.32 -5.44 -8.43
C ALA A 97 -19.32 -4.35 -8.88
N SER A 98 -18.64 -3.68 -7.95
CA SER A 98 -17.74 -2.54 -8.22
C SER A 98 -16.51 -2.93 -9.07
N LEU A 99 -16.11 -4.20 -9.02
CA LEU A 99 -15.01 -4.73 -9.82
C LEU A 99 -15.45 -5.29 -11.17
N GLY A 100 -16.76 -5.32 -11.46
CA GLY A 100 -17.32 -5.80 -12.72
C GLY A 100 -16.72 -5.09 -13.95
N PRO A 101 -16.72 -3.74 -14.02
CA PRO A 101 -16.14 -3.01 -15.14
C PRO A 101 -14.63 -3.25 -15.32
N LEU A 102 -13.88 -3.37 -14.22
CA LEU A 102 -12.46 -3.73 -14.27
C LEU A 102 -12.26 -5.15 -14.80
N ASN A 103 -13.06 -6.10 -14.32
CA ASN A 103 -13.00 -7.50 -14.76
C ASN A 103 -13.42 -7.67 -16.22
N ALA A 104 -14.33 -6.84 -16.73
CA ALA A 104 -14.75 -6.82 -18.13
C ALA A 104 -13.80 -6.01 -19.04
N GLY A 105 -12.84 -5.29 -18.46
CA GLY A 105 -11.92 -4.42 -19.21
C GLY A 105 -12.58 -3.15 -19.75
N THR A 106 -13.76 -2.79 -19.25
CA THR A 106 -14.56 -1.64 -19.69
C THR A 106 -14.38 -0.41 -18.80
N GLY A 107 -13.74 -0.56 -17.63
CA GLY A 107 -13.53 0.53 -16.68
C GLY A 107 -12.25 0.41 -15.86
N LEU A 108 -11.80 1.54 -15.32
CA LEU A 108 -10.69 1.60 -14.35
C LEU A 108 -11.26 1.58 -12.92
N PRO A 109 -10.56 0.95 -11.97
CA PRO A 109 -10.88 1.11 -10.57
C PRO A 109 -10.57 2.54 -10.12
N GLY A 110 -11.38 3.08 -9.21
CA GLY A 110 -10.98 4.26 -8.43
C GLY A 110 -9.71 3.97 -7.62
N LEU A 111 -8.96 5.00 -7.25
CA LEU A 111 -7.67 4.85 -6.56
C LEU A 111 -7.78 4.05 -5.25
N GLY A 112 -8.85 4.25 -4.49
CA GLY A 112 -9.14 3.46 -3.27
C GLY A 112 -9.35 1.97 -3.55
N HIS A 113 -10.11 1.64 -4.60
CA HIS A 113 -10.31 0.24 -5.02
C HIS A 113 -9.01 -0.38 -5.55
N ALA A 114 -8.20 0.38 -6.32
CA ALA A 114 -6.89 -0.08 -6.78
C ALA A 114 -5.96 -0.42 -5.61
N ALA A 115 -5.92 0.43 -4.57
CA ALA A 115 -5.16 0.18 -3.37
C ALA A 115 -5.68 -1.05 -2.59
N GLY A 116 -7.00 -1.19 -2.47
CA GLY A 116 -7.66 -2.34 -1.86
C GLY A 116 -7.30 -3.66 -2.54
N ILE A 117 -7.42 -3.73 -3.87
CA ILE A 117 -7.03 -4.90 -4.68
C ILE A 117 -5.55 -5.25 -4.47
N GLN A 118 -4.66 -4.26 -4.51
CA GLN A 118 -3.22 -4.49 -4.34
C GLN A 118 -2.88 -5.04 -2.96
N ARG A 119 -3.54 -4.53 -1.91
CA ARG A 119 -3.38 -5.02 -0.54
C ARG A 119 -3.91 -6.44 -0.40
N PHE A 120 -5.12 -6.70 -0.90
CA PHE A 120 -5.75 -8.02 -0.88
C PHE A 120 -4.82 -9.11 -1.48
N PHE A 121 -4.21 -8.81 -2.62
CA PHE A 121 -3.29 -9.75 -3.29
C PHE A 121 -1.85 -9.70 -2.79
N GLY A 122 -1.54 -8.86 -1.80
CA GLY A 122 -0.19 -8.73 -1.24
C GLY A 122 0.85 -8.25 -2.24
N VAL A 123 0.47 -7.31 -3.13
CA VAL A 123 1.37 -6.72 -4.14
C VAL A 123 1.64 -5.25 -3.86
N PHE A 124 2.71 -4.73 -4.48
CA PHE A 124 3.19 -3.38 -4.19
C PHE A 124 2.20 -2.27 -4.58
N ALA A 125 2.29 -1.14 -3.88
CA ALA A 125 1.49 0.05 -4.17
C ALA A 125 1.80 0.61 -5.57
N GLY A 126 0.80 0.63 -6.44
CA GLY A 126 0.93 1.04 -7.84
C GLY A 126 1.11 -0.12 -8.82
N PHE A 127 1.05 -1.38 -8.36
CA PHE A 127 1.11 -2.57 -9.20
C PHE A 127 0.12 -2.51 -10.37
N LEU A 128 -1.11 -2.04 -10.15
CA LEU A 128 -2.09 -1.96 -11.24
C LEU A 128 -1.77 -0.81 -12.22
N LEU A 129 -1.27 0.31 -11.73
CA LEU A 129 -1.21 1.58 -12.47
C LEU A 129 0.13 1.82 -13.18
N ALA A 130 1.23 1.25 -12.67
CA ALA A 130 2.57 1.43 -13.21
C ALA A 130 2.64 1.07 -14.70
N ASP A 131 3.54 1.68 -15.46
CA ASP A 131 3.84 1.19 -16.81
C ASP A 131 4.60 -0.15 -16.76
N ASN A 132 4.76 -0.81 -17.91
CA ASN A 132 5.36 -2.14 -17.96
C ASN A 132 6.83 -2.13 -17.54
N LYS A 133 7.56 -1.06 -17.88
CA LYS A 133 8.97 -0.92 -17.53
C LYS A 133 9.11 -0.71 -16.02
N SER A 134 8.38 0.25 -15.45
CA SER A 134 8.41 0.52 -14.00
C SER A 134 7.99 -0.69 -13.17
N ALA A 135 7.01 -1.48 -13.64
CA ALA A 135 6.57 -2.68 -12.93
C ALA A 135 7.62 -3.80 -12.96
N VAL A 136 8.29 -4.01 -14.10
CA VAL A 136 9.38 -4.99 -14.23
C VAL A 136 10.62 -4.55 -13.43
N GLU A 137 10.96 -3.26 -13.45
CA GLU A 137 12.04 -2.70 -12.63
C GLU A 137 11.78 -2.94 -11.13
N ARG A 138 10.54 -2.75 -10.66
CA ARG A 138 10.17 -3.07 -9.27
C ARG A 138 10.19 -4.57 -8.96
N ALA A 139 9.80 -5.42 -9.90
CA ALA A 139 9.89 -6.87 -9.73
C ALA A 139 11.34 -7.37 -9.64
N LEU A 140 12.26 -6.70 -10.34
CA LEU A 140 13.70 -6.92 -10.21
C LEU A 140 14.24 -6.42 -8.86
N ALA A 141 13.72 -5.29 -8.36
CA ALA A 141 14.08 -4.72 -7.07
C ALA A 141 13.54 -5.53 -5.86
N GLY A 142 12.37 -6.15 -5.98
CA GLY A 142 11.67 -6.87 -4.89
C GLY A 142 12.24 -8.23 -4.46
N ALA A 143 13.54 -8.50 -4.65
CA ALA A 143 14.20 -9.66 -4.02
C ALA A 143 14.26 -9.47 -2.49
N PRO A 144 14.11 -10.53 -1.67
CA PRO A 144 14.06 -10.37 -0.21
C PRO A 144 15.30 -9.66 0.31
N ALA A 145 15.06 -8.62 1.10
CA ALA A 145 16.05 -7.68 1.61
C ALA A 145 17.09 -8.38 2.49
N GLY A 146 18.31 -8.51 1.97
CA GLY A 146 19.52 -8.49 2.78
C GLY A 146 19.94 -7.04 2.96
N ARG A 147 19.98 -6.58 4.22
CA ARG A 147 20.30 -5.22 4.69
C ARG A 147 21.33 -4.49 3.82
N GLY A 148 21.02 -3.24 3.47
CA GLY A 148 21.98 -2.29 2.90
C GLY A 148 21.98 -2.22 1.38
N ALA A 149 20.81 -2.33 0.74
CA ALA A 149 20.67 -2.28 -0.71
C ALA A 149 20.42 -0.84 -1.22
N PRO A 150 20.68 -0.55 -2.51
CA PRO A 150 20.38 0.75 -3.13
C PRO A 150 18.91 1.20 -2.95
N ASP A 151 17.97 0.26 -2.88
CA ASP A 151 16.55 0.53 -2.68
C ASP A 151 16.23 1.09 -1.28
N ASP A 152 17.02 0.75 -0.27
CA ASP A 152 16.90 1.34 1.07
C ASP A 152 17.33 2.82 1.04
N LEU A 153 18.35 3.14 0.24
CA LEU A 153 18.84 4.51 0.07
C LEU A 153 17.87 5.38 -0.72
N ASP A 154 17.20 4.83 -1.72
CA ASP A 154 16.17 5.56 -2.48
C ASP A 154 14.93 5.82 -1.61
N ARG A 155 14.54 4.85 -0.76
CA ARG A 155 13.49 5.05 0.25
C ARG A 155 13.87 6.13 1.26
N LEU A 156 15.08 6.06 1.81
CA LEU A 156 15.59 7.09 2.73
C LEU A 156 15.71 8.45 2.03
N SER A 157 16.09 8.48 0.75
CA SER A 157 16.15 9.70 -0.05
C SER A 157 14.77 10.34 -0.20
N PHE A 158 13.74 9.56 -0.48
CA PHE A 158 12.36 10.03 -0.56
C PHE A 158 11.84 10.61 0.76
N LEU A 159 12.20 9.99 1.88
CA LEU A 159 11.76 10.38 3.22
C LEU A 159 12.50 11.59 3.78
N THR A 160 13.74 11.82 3.37
CA THR A 160 14.62 12.86 3.96
C THR A 160 14.95 14.01 3.01
N GLY A 161 14.78 13.81 1.70
CA GLY A 161 15.24 14.74 0.67
C GLY A 161 16.75 14.73 0.42
N ILE A 162 17.51 13.87 1.13
CA ILE A 162 18.96 13.72 1.01
C ILE A 162 19.27 12.81 -0.18
N THR A 163 20.35 13.08 -0.93
CA THR A 163 20.72 12.21 -2.06
C THR A 163 21.19 10.84 -1.56
N PRO A 164 21.00 9.75 -2.31
CA PRO A 164 21.48 8.43 -1.92
C PRO A 164 22.98 8.40 -1.58
N GLU A 165 23.79 9.20 -2.28
CA GLU A 165 25.23 9.34 -1.99
C GLU A 165 25.49 10.01 -0.64
N ALA A 166 24.84 11.15 -0.34
CA ALA A 166 24.98 11.83 0.95
C ALA A 166 24.44 10.97 2.10
N ILE A 167 23.39 10.18 1.87
CA ILE A 167 22.89 9.20 2.86
C ILE A 167 23.98 8.17 3.18
N ARG A 168 24.63 7.59 2.16
CA ARG A 168 25.74 6.64 2.38
C ARG A 168 26.86 7.27 3.19
N LEU A 169 27.26 8.49 2.83
CA LEU A 169 28.31 9.22 3.54
C LEU A 169 27.93 9.49 5.01
N THR A 170 26.69 9.90 5.28
CA THR A 170 26.20 10.13 6.64
C THR A 170 26.11 8.84 7.46
N LEU A 171 25.64 7.74 6.87
CA LEU A 171 25.63 6.41 7.51
C LEU A 171 27.04 5.89 7.80
N ASP A 172 28.02 6.23 6.97
CA ASP A 172 29.45 5.96 7.20
C ASP A 172 30.08 6.89 8.27
N GLY A 173 29.29 7.75 8.92
CA GLY A 173 29.75 8.71 9.93
C GLY A 173 30.48 9.92 9.35
N ARG A 174 30.33 10.18 8.04
CA ARG A 174 31.00 11.27 7.30
C ARG A 174 29.96 12.18 6.62
N PRO A 175 29.04 12.81 7.36
CA PRO A 175 27.96 13.59 6.76
C PRO A 175 28.50 14.72 5.88
N ALA A 176 27.86 14.93 4.74
CA ALA A 176 28.16 16.05 3.86
C ALA A 176 27.83 17.36 4.58
N ARG A 177 28.81 18.27 4.69
CA ARG A 177 28.60 19.59 5.30
C ARG A 177 28.19 20.60 4.24
N LEU A 178 26.96 20.49 3.77
CA LEU A 178 26.40 21.48 2.85
C LEU A 178 26.07 22.77 3.61
N PRO A 179 26.27 23.95 3.01
CA PRO A 179 25.70 25.18 3.56
C PRO A 179 24.18 25.03 3.70
N LEU A 180 23.62 25.44 4.84
CA LEU A 180 22.18 25.29 5.15
C LEU A 180 21.27 25.79 4.01
N ARG A 181 21.63 26.90 3.36
CA ARG A 181 20.89 27.45 2.23
C ARG A 181 20.80 26.49 1.05
N GLN A 182 21.91 25.80 0.74
CA GLN A 182 21.96 24.82 -0.32
C GLN A 182 21.12 23.58 0.04
N GLN A 183 21.26 23.07 1.26
CA GLN A 183 20.47 21.95 1.77
C GLN A 183 18.97 22.22 1.67
N VAL A 184 18.52 23.37 2.17
CA VAL A 184 17.10 23.76 2.18
C VAL A 184 16.56 23.88 0.75
N ARG A 185 17.34 24.42 -0.18
CA ARG A 185 16.96 24.47 -1.60
C ARG A 185 16.85 23.07 -2.20
N GLU A 186 17.84 22.21 -1.97
CA GLU A 186 17.86 20.85 -2.51
C GLU A 186 16.70 20.01 -1.99
N ARG A 187 16.39 20.11 -0.70
CA ARG A 187 15.22 19.44 -0.08
C ARG A 187 13.90 20.02 -0.59
N PHE A 188 13.81 21.33 -0.81
CA PHE A 188 12.63 21.95 -1.42
C PHE A 188 12.40 21.47 -2.87
N GLU A 189 13.43 21.45 -3.69
CA GLU A 189 13.35 20.91 -5.06
C GLU A 189 13.09 19.41 -5.06
N HIS A 190 13.58 18.67 -4.07
CA HIS A 190 13.23 17.28 -3.86
C HIS A 190 11.73 17.08 -3.63
N LEU A 191 11.09 17.87 -2.78
CA LEU A 191 9.64 17.82 -2.59
C LEU A 191 8.90 18.10 -3.90
N ARG A 192 9.28 19.14 -4.63
CA ARG A 192 8.65 19.53 -5.91
C ARG A 192 8.74 18.45 -6.98
N ARG A 193 9.83 17.68 -7.00
CA ARG A 193 10.07 16.59 -7.96
C ARG A 193 9.39 15.27 -7.57
N THR A 194 9.38 14.95 -6.28
CA THR A 194 8.88 13.64 -5.79
C THR A 194 7.41 13.63 -5.45
N ARG A 195 6.80 14.80 -5.28
CA ARG A 195 5.38 14.97 -4.95
C ARG A 195 4.71 15.91 -5.97
N PRO A 196 4.64 15.49 -7.25
CA PRO A 196 4.01 16.29 -8.29
C PRO A 196 2.48 16.29 -8.12
N ARG A 197 1.82 17.16 -8.87
CA ARG A 197 0.36 17.19 -9.03
C ARG A 197 -0.13 15.93 -9.76
N GLU A 198 -1.45 15.74 -9.78
CA GLU A 198 -2.11 14.66 -10.54
C GLU A 198 -1.77 14.66 -12.04
N ASP A 199 -1.48 15.84 -12.62
CA ASP A 199 -1.03 16.01 -14.01
C ASP A 199 0.46 15.67 -14.23
N GLY A 200 1.15 15.20 -13.19
CA GLY A 200 2.57 14.87 -13.19
C GLY A 200 3.52 16.07 -13.19
N ARG A 201 3.01 17.30 -13.16
CA ARG A 201 3.84 18.52 -13.13
C ARG A 201 4.11 18.96 -11.69
N PRO A 202 5.27 19.60 -11.42
CA PRO A 202 5.52 20.22 -10.13
C PRO A 202 4.49 21.30 -9.81
N TYR A 203 4.13 21.44 -8.54
CA TYR A 203 3.33 22.59 -8.09
C TYR A 203 4.06 23.91 -8.41
N SER A 204 3.29 24.90 -8.86
CA SER A 204 3.82 26.24 -9.07
C SER A 204 4.14 26.89 -7.72
N LEU A 205 5.16 27.75 -7.68
CA LEU A 205 5.54 28.46 -6.45
C LEU A 205 4.35 29.28 -5.91
N THR A 206 3.57 29.89 -6.79
CA THR A 206 2.35 30.61 -6.41
C THR A 206 1.30 29.70 -5.77
N ALA A 207 1.11 28.48 -6.27
CA ALA A 207 0.17 27.52 -5.68
C ALA A 207 0.60 27.08 -4.27
N ILE A 208 1.91 26.84 -4.10
CA ILE A 208 2.49 26.50 -2.79
C ILE A 208 2.30 27.66 -1.81
N ALA A 209 2.69 28.89 -2.20
CA ALA A 209 2.59 30.08 -1.33
C ALA A 209 1.16 30.40 -0.89
N ARG A 210 0.18 30.21 -1.78
CA ARG A 210 -1.24 30.43 -1.48
C ARG A 210 -1.79 29.49 -0.39
N SER A 211 -1.19 28.32 -0.19
CA SER A 211 -1.67 27.37 0.82
C SER A 211 -1.37 27.81 2.27
N PHE A 212 -0.54 28.84 2.45
CA PHE A 212 -0.19 29.38 3.76
C PHE A 212 -0.11 30.93 3.75
N ASP A 213 -0.95 31.56 2.92
CA ASP A 213 -1.15 33.02 2.84
C ASP A 213 0.15 33.84 2.67
N ALA A 214 1.13 33.30 1.94
CA ALA A 214 2.40 33.97 1.69
C ALA A 214 2.51 34.55 0.27
N SER A 215 3.39 35.53 0.09
CA SER A 215 3.79 36.00 -1.24
C SER A 215 4.73 35.01 -1.93
N GLY A 216 4.50 34.77 -3.23
CA GLY A 216 5.31 33.83 -4.02
C GLY A 216 6.78 34.22 -4.16
N GLN A 217 7.13 35.49 -3.89
CA GLN A 217 8.49 36.01 -4.01
C GLN A 217 9.48 35.34 -3.05
N SER A 218 9.03 34.95 -1.85
CA SER A 218 9.85 34.21 -0.89
C SER A 218 10.26 32.84 -1.42
N LEU A 219 9.34 32.12 -2.07
CA LEU A 219 9.59 30.83 -2.69
C LEU A 219 10.42 30.95 -3.98
N THR A 220 10.28 32.04 -4.74
CA THR A 220 11.12 32.30 -5.92
C THR A 220 12.59 32.42 -5.50
N ARG A 221 12.89 33.23 -4.47
CA ARG A 221 14.26 33.34 -3.95
C ARG A 221 14.78 32.02 -3.39
N LEU A 222 13.93 31.23 -2.72
CA LEU A 222 14.29 29.89 -2.26
C LEU A 222 14.66 28.97 -3.43
N ALA A 223 13.82 28.91 -4.47
CA ALA A 223 14.08 28.10 -5.67
C ALA A 223 15.35 28.53 -6.41
N GLN A 224 15.65 29.83 -6.43
CA GLN A 224 16.88 30.39 -6.99
C GLN A 224 18.12 30.20 -6.09
N GLY A 225 17.94 29.78 -4.83
CA GLY A 225 19.03 29.64 -3.86
C GLY A 225 19.52 30.97 -3.28
N GLU A 226 18.75 32.05 -3.43
CA GLU A 226 19.13 33.40 -3.01
C GLU A 226 18.78 33.67 -1.53
N GLY A 227 17.94 32.85 -0.90
CA GLY A 227 17.57 33.02 0.51
C GLY A 227 16.98 31.79 1.17
N LEU A 228 16.87 31.85 2.49
CA LEU A 228 16.16 30.85 3.30
C LEU A 228 14.69 31.24 3.46
N PRO A 229 13.77 30.26 3.57
CA PRO A 229 12.41 30.53 3.98
C PRO A 229 12.40 31.00 5.44
N SER A 230 11.42 31.83 5.81
CA SER A 230 11.11 32.06 7.23
C SER A 230 10.62 30.74 7.87
N LEU A 231 10.66 30.64 9.20
CA LEU A 231 10.14 29.45 9.90
C LEU A 231 8.67 29.17 9.56
N ALA A 232 7.86 30.22 9.47
CA ALA A 232 6.46 30.11 9.05
C ALA A 232 6.31 29.58 7.62
N ALA A 233 7.14 30.09 6.69
CA ALA A 233 7.14 29.59 5.31
C ALA A 233 7.63 28.15 5.21
N ALA A 234 8.66 27.75 5.98
CA ALA A 234 9.15 26.38 6.04
C ALA A 234 8.06 25.42 6.56
N ALA A 235 7.36 25.79 7.63
CA ALA A 235 6.25 25.02 8.16
C ALA A 235 5.08 24.93 7.17
N GLY A 236 4.78 26.00 6.45
CA GLY A 236 3.77 26.03 5.39
C GLY A 236 4.09 25.08 4.24
N ILE A 237 5.34 25.09 3.75
CA ILE A 237 5.82 24.17 2.70
C ILE A 237 5.71 22.71 3.17
N GLN A 238 6.17 22.40 4.39
CA GLN A 238 6.16 21.04 4.91
C GLN A 238 4.73 20.50 5.05
N ARG A 239 3.80 21.33 5.54
CA ARG A 239 2.37 20.99 5.66
C ARG A 239 1.73 20.78 4.28
N PHE A 240 2.04 21.66 3.32
CA PHE A 240 1.54 21.55 1.96
C PHE A 240 1.92 20.20 1.31
N TYR A 241 3.14 19.74 1.55
CA TYR A 241 3.64 18.46 1.02
C TYR A 241 3.39 17.25 1.91
N GLY A 242 2.76 17.43 3.08
CA GLY A 242 2.50 16.36 4.04
C GLY A 242 3.77 15.68 4.57
N VAL A 243 4.83 16.45 4.81
CA VAL A 243 6.08 15.95 5.40
C VAL A 243 6.27 16.44 6.83
N GLU A 244 7.06 15.70 7.60
CA GLU A 244 7.31 15.95 9.02
C GLU A 244 7.95 17.33 9.30
N GLY A 245 7.67 17.83 10.50
CA GLY A 245 8.27 19.05 11.02
C GLY A 245 9.79 18.94 11.08
N GLY A 246 10.50 19.79 10.33
CA GLY A 246 11.96 19.82 10.31
C GLY A 246 12.58 19.28 9.02
N PHE A 247 11.78 18.70 8.11
CA PHE A 247 12.27 18.18 6.82
C PHE A 247 13.20 19.16 6.08
N LEU A 248 12.91 20.46 6.06
CA LEU A 248 13.74 21.42 5.35
C LEU A 248 15.01 21.81 6.13
N LEU A 249 14.92 21.92 7.45
CA LEU A 249 15.91 22.61 8.30
C LEU A 249 16.81 21.67 9.12
N ALA A 250 16.36 20.44 9.40
CA ALA A 250 17.12 19.44 10.15
C ALA A 250 18.43 19.11 9.41
N ASP A 251 19.52 18.86 10.11
CA ASP A 251 20.74 18.39 9.44
C ASP A 251 20.54 16.96 8.87
N ASP A 252 21.51 16.48 8.09
CA ASP A 252 21.40 15.17 7.44
C ASP A 252 21.35 14.00 8.44
N THR A 253 21.98 14.14 9.61
CA THR A 253 21.99 13.11 10.64
C THR A 253 20.64 13.05 11.35
N GLU A 254 20.11 14.22 11.75
CA GLU A 254 18.79 14.35 12.37
C GLU A 254 17.68 13.84 11.46
N ALA A 255 17.71 14.23 10.18
CA ALA A 255 16.72 13.79 9.20
C ALA A 255 16.77 12.27 8.97
N LEU A 256 17.96 11.67 8.91
CA LEU A 256 18.10 10.22 8.76
C LEU A 256 17.68 9.46 10.01
N ALA A 257 18.02 9.95 11.20
CA ALA A 257 17.60 9.34 12.45
C ALA A 257 16.07 9.30 12.57
N ALA A 258 15.39 10.39 12.25
CA ALA A 258 13.93 10.45 12.24
C ALA A 258 13.31 9.50 11.21
N ALA A 259 13.86 9.44 9.99
CA ALA A 259 13.36 8.53 8.95
C ALA A 259 13.56 7.04 9.32
N LEU A 260 14.71 6.69 9.89
CA LEU A 260 15.00 5.33 10.34
C LEU A 260 14.12 4.92 11.53
N ALA A 261 13.88 5.82 12.49
CA ALA A 261 12.97 5.56 13.60
C ALA A 261 11.52 5.33 13.13
N GLY A 262 11.07 6.06 12.10
CA GLY A 262 9.78 5.83 11.46
C GLY A 262 9.70 4.45 10.80
N ILE A 263 10.74 4.06 10.05
CA ILE A 263 10.83 2.73 9.42
C ILE A 263 10.87 1.63 10.48
N GLU A 264 11.63 1.81 11.56
CA GLU A 264 11.70 0.87 12.69
C GLU A 264 10.33 0.71 13.35
N HIS A 265 9.59 1.81 13.56
CA HIS A 265 8.26 1.76 14.11
C HIS A 265 7.27 1.03 13.20
N GLU A 266 7.30 1.28 11.89
CA GLU A 266 6.49 0.56 10.91
C GLU A 266 6.79 -0.95 10.91
N LEU A 267 8.07 -1.32 10.93
CA LEU A 267 8.51 -2.71 10.96
C LEU A 267 8.15 -3.39 12.27
N GLY A 268 8.32 -2.71 13.40
CA GLY A 268 7.92 -3.19 14.72
C GLY A 268 6.41 -3.39 14.82
N SER A 269 5.63 -2.49 14.24
CA SER A 269 4.16 -2.62 14.16
C SER A 269 3.76 -3.83 13.32
N ALA A 270 4.38 -4.01 12.15
CA ALA A 270 4.13 -5.14 11.26
C ALA A 270 4.57 -6.50 11.88
N ALA A 271 5.67 -6.51 12.63
CA ALA A 271 6.14 -7.68 13.37
C ALA A 271 5.19 -8.03 14.54
N HIS A 272 4.70 -7.02 15.27
CA HIS A 272 3.74 -7.23 16.36
C HIS A 272 2.35 -7.67 15.85
N GLU A 273 1.96 -7.24 14.65
CA GLU A 273 0.77 -7.73 13.93
C GLU A 273 0.92 -9.18 13.46
N ALA A 274 2.13 -9.60 13.07
CA ALA A 274 2.43 -10.99 12.73
C ALA A 274 2.51 -11.91 13.98
N GLU A 275 2.97 -11.38 15.12
CA GLU A 275 3.05 -12.11 16.39
C GLU A 275 1.70 -12.20 17.14
N ASN A 276 0.78 -11.25 16.91
CA ASN A 276 -0.51 -11.22 17.59
C ASN A 276 -1.68 -11.02 16.60
N PRO A 277 -2.12 -12.10 15.92
CA PRO A 277 -3.17 -12.02 14.89
C PRO A 277 -4.50 -11.49 15.41
N MET A 278 -4.75 -11.57 16.73
CA MET A 278 -5.91 -10.99 17.39
C MET A 278 -5.91 -9.46 17.32
N LEU A 279 -4.74 -8.81 17.48
CA LEU A 279 -4.61 -7.35 17.39
C LEU A 279 -4.79 -6.84 15.96
N ALA A 280 -4.35 -7.61 14.97
CA ALA A 280 -4.57 -7.32 13.56
C ALA A 280 -6.08 -7.37 13.21
N VAL A 281 -6.80 -8.38 13.68
CA VAL A 281 -8.27 -8.51 13.52
C VAL A 281 -9.01 -7.37 14.22
N LEU A 282 -8.61 -7.00 15.45
CA LEU A 282 -9.22 -5.92 16.21
C LEU A 282 -9.08 -4.54 15.55
N ARG A 283 -7.98 -4.32 14.80
CA ARG A 283 -7.73 -3.06 14.07
C ARG A 283 -8.33 -3.06 12.66
N ALA A 284 -8.37 -4.20 11.97
CA ALA A 284 -8.90 -4.31 10.61
C ALA A 284 -10.42 -4.14 10.53
N HIS A 285 -11.17 -4.49 11.59
CA HIS A 285 -12.64 -4.59 11.54
C HIS A 285 -13.41 -3.62 12.47
N ASP A 286 -12.82 -2.49 12.86
CA ASP A 286 -13.42 -1.49 13.78
C ASP A 286 -14.00 -2.08 15.08
N VAL A 287 -13.46 -3.22 15.50
CA VAL A 287 -13.92 -4.02 16.66
C VAL A 287 -13.69 -3.26 17.98
N ARG A 288 -12.78 -2.27 17.98
CA ARG A 288 -12.54 -1.37 19.10
C ARG A 288 -13.80 -0.63 19.57
N SER A 289 -14.65 -0.20 18.64
CA SER A 289 -15.91 0.48 18.98
C SER A 289 -16.91 -0.47 19.66
N ILE A 290 -16.92 -1.74 19.26
CA ILE A 290 -17.76 -2.79 19.86
C ILE A 290 -17.24 -3.18 21.23
N VAL A 291 -15.93 -3.44 21.36
CA VAL A 291 -15.29 -3.83 22.63
C VAL A 291 -15.40 -2.73 23.69
N THR A 292 -15.23 -1.46 23.30
CA THR A 292 -15.36 -0.32 24.22
C THR A 292 -16.79 -0.21 24.79
N ARG A 293 -17.81 -0.47 23.96
CA ARG A 293 -19.23 -0.44 24.38
C ARG A 293 -19.64 -1.72 25.12
N ALA A 294 -19.12 -2.88 24.71
CA ALA A 294 -19.33 -4.14 25.40
C ALA A 294 -18.77 -4.10 26.83
N GLY A 295 -17.66 -3.38 27.05
CA GLY A 295 -17.09 -3.09 28.38
C GLY A 295 -18.04 -2.41 29.36
N LEU A 296 -19.15 -1.83 28.90
CA LEU A 296 -20.18 -1.20 29.73
C LEU A 296 -21.35 -2.14 30.07
N LEU A 297 -21.37 -3.35 29.52
CA LEU A 297 -22.48 -4.30 29.70
C LEU A 297 -22.32 -5.15 30.97
N SER A 298 -23.45 -5.55 31.55
CA SER A 298 -23.50 -6.54 32.63
C SER A 298 -23.17 -7.94 32.08
N PRO A 299 -22.80 -8.92 32.93
CA PRO A 299 -22.50 -10.29 32.48
C PRO A 299 -23.63 -10.95 31.65
N ALA A 300 -24.89 -10.64 31.96
CA ALA A 300 -26.03 -11.09 31.15
C ALA A 300 -26.09 -10.40 29.78
N GLY A 301 -25.73 -9.11 29.72
CA GLY A 301 -25.58 -8.36 28.48
C GLY A 301 -24.43 -8.87 27.60
N TRP A 302 -23.33 -9.34 28.21
CA TRP A 302 -22.24 -10.01 27.49
C TRP A 302 -22.70 -11.30 26.82
N LYS A 303 -23.47 -12.12 27.53
CA LYS A 303 -24.03 -13.36 26.97
C LYS A 303 -24.99 -13.05 25.81
N SER A 304 -25.89 -12.08 25.99
CA SER A 304 -26.81 -11.67 24.93
C SER A 304 -26.10 -11.09 23.69
N LEU A 305 -24.98 -10.39 23.87
CA LEU A 305 -24.16 -9.89 22.76
C LEU A 305 -23.46 -11.03 22.02
N ALA A 306 -22.93 -12.02 22.74
CA ALA A 306 -22.30 -13.21 22.15
C ALA A 306 -23.32 -14.03 21.35
N ASP A 307 -24.49 -14.32 21.92
CA ASP A 307 -25.56 -15.07 21.25
C ASP A 307 -26.02 -14.34 19.97
N HIS A 308 -26.08 -13.00 19.99
CA HIS A 308 -26.45 -12.20 18.82
C HIS A 308 -25.37 -12.20 17.74
N LEU A 309 -24.09 -12.23 18.11
CA LEU A 309 -22.98 -12.37 17.17
C LEU A 309 -22.98 -13.76 16.52
N ASP A 310 -23.27 -14.80 17.29
CA ASP A 310 -23.39 -16.17 16.77
C ASP A 310 -24.56 -16.28 15.77
N ASP A 311 -25.70 -15.66 16.07
CA ASP A 311 -26.83 -15.57 15.14
C ASP A 311 -26.49 -14.83 13.83
N LEU A 312 -25.73 -13.74 13.92
CA LEU A 312 -25.29 -12.98 12.74
C LEU A 312 -24.32 -13.81 11.89
N LEU A 313 -23.36 -14.49 12.53
CA LEU A 313 -22.40 -15.36 11.87
C LEU A 313 -23.07 -16.58 11.24
N ALA A 314 -24.12 -17.13 11.87
CA ALA A 314 -24.93 -18.20 11.31
C ALA A 314 -25.69 -17.74 10.06
N ARG A 315 -26.27 -16.52 10.07
CA ARG A 315 -26.94 -15.92 8.90
C ARG A 315 -26.00 -15.66 7.74
N GLU A 316 -24.74 -15.34 8.03
CA GLU A 316 -23.69 -15.16 7.03
C GLU A 316 -23.07 -16.48 6.53
N GLY A 317 -23.55 -17.64 7.03
CA GLY A 317 -23.04 -18.96 6.66
C GLY A 317 -21.62 -19.21 7.15
N ARG A 318 -21.19 -18.47 8.19
CA ARG A 318 -19.85 -18.55 8.81
C ARG A 318 -19.85 -19.46 10.03
N LEU A 319 -21.03 -19.87 10.51
CA LEU A 319 -21.25 -20.89 11.52
C LEU A 319 -22.30 -21.89 11.01
N ASP A 320 -21.98 -23.18 11.00
CA ASP A 320 -22.96 -24.26 10.82
C ASP A 320 -23.77 -24.41 12.10
N VAL A 321 -24.88 -23.67 12.22
CA VAL A 321 -25.85 -23.91 13.29
C VAL A 321 -26.75 -25.06 12.87
N ARG A 322 -26.53 -26.23 13.48
CA ARG A 322 -27.49 -27.32 13.44
C ARG A 322 -28.75 -26.84 14.17
N PRO A 323 -29.95 -26.88 13.56
CA PRO A 323 -31.15 -26.42 14.23
C PRO A 323 -31.42 -27.34 15.43
N THR A 324 -31.26 -26.82 16.65
CA THR A 324 -31.83 -27.44 17.84
C THR A 324 -33.35 -27.39 17.67
N GLY A 325 -33.92 -28.58 17.49
CA GLY A 325 -35.30 -28.79 17.06
C GLY A 325 -36.33 -28.08 17.93
N ASP A 326 -37.31 -27.54 17.24
CA ASP A 326 -38.63 -27.18 17.73
C ASP A 326 -39.40 -28.46 18.11
N PRO A 327 -39.91 -28.62 19.34
CA PRO A 327 -41.00 -29.54 19.59
C PRO A 327 -42.33 -28.79 19.37
N GLY A 328 -43.00 -29.16 18.28
CA GLY A 328 -44.32 -28.67 17.90
C GLY A 328 -45.44 -28.91 18.94
N PRO A 329 -46.67 -28.50 18.62
CA PRO A 329 -47.70 -28.09 19.58
C PRO A 329 -48.34 -29.28 20.30
N ALA A 330 -48.34 -29.24 21.63
CA ALA A 330 -49.08 -30.18 22.47
C ALA A 330 -50.56 -29.79 22.55
N GLY A 331 -51.39 -30.46 21.75
CA GLY A 331 -52.84 -30.47 21.88
C GLY A 331 -53.37 -31.85 22.27
N ARG A 332 -54.32 -31.85 23.23
CA ARG A 332 -55.21 -32.93 23.70
C ARG A 332 -54.69 -33.87 24.81
N GLY A 333 -55.28 -33.69 26.00
CA GLY A 333 -55.16 -34.57 27.17
C GLY A 333 -56.07 -35.79 27.15
N PRO A 334 -56.33 -36.41 28.32
CA PRO A 334 -57.67 -36.93 28.60
C PRO A 334 -58.15 -36.80 30.08
N VAL A 335 -59.41 -36.36 30.21
CA VAL A 335 -60.58 -36.93 30.94
C VAL A 335 -60.43 -37.69 32.29
N ARG A 336 -61.16 -37.21 33.32
CA ARG A 336 -62.26 -37.85 34.13
C ARG A 336 -62.44 -37.00 35.42
N GLY A 337 -63.57 -36.36 35.78
CA GLY A 337 -64.98 -36.79 35.98
C GLY A 337 -65.22 -37.14 37.48
N PRO A 338 -66.43 -37.10 38.09
CA PRO A 338 -67.73 -36.47 37.78
C PRO A 338 -68.35 -35.72 39.02
N GLU A 339 -69.69 -35.51 39.02
CA GLU A 339 -70.61 -35.03 40.09
C GLU A 339 -70.88 -33.51 40.10
N GLY A 340 -72.12 -32.99 40.09
CA GLY A 340 -73.45 -33.59 40.08
C GLY A 340 -74.52 -32.54 40.46
N GLY A 341 -75.63 -32.48 39.68
CA GLY A 341 -77.02 -32.17 40.09
C GLY A 341 -77.38 -30.70 40.36
N ALA A 342 -78.16 -30.00 39.52
CA ALA A 342 -79.62 -30.10 39.26
C ALA A 342 -80.48 -29.37 40.33
N PRO A 343 -81.76 -29.04 40.07
CA PRO A 343 -82.50 -28.89 38.81
C PRO A 343 -82.89 -27.44 38.47
#